data_AF-A0A8S3HLD1-F1
#
_entry.id   AF-A0A8S3HLD1-F1
#
_cell.length_a   1.000
_cell.length_b   1.000
_cell.length_c   1.000
_cell.angle_alpha   90.00
_cell.angle_beta   90.00
_cell.angle_gamma   90.00
#
_symmetry.space_group_name_H-M   'P 1'
#
loop_
_entity.id
_entity.type
_entity.pdbx_description
1 polymer ?
#
loop_
_entity_poly.entity_id
_entity_poly.type
_entity_poly.pdbx_seq_one_letter_code
_entity_poly.pdbx_strand_id
1 'polypeptide(L)'
;YHTQVACICQLLPTPDYNIIFKTLQENYMNDDIDDYYECIWDLALLESLINNLSLRGYEDKKRLAIRICKQKDLNGNNSDEIRLRMIRVKRRLLFKQLFAHYLLPHSRLYRSRAMMKFHYQQITFD
;
A
#
# COMPACT_ATOMS: atom_id res chain seq x y z
N TYR A 1 0.35 -9.65 -7.92
CA TYR A 1 0.64 -8.23 -7.57
C TYR A 1 -0.60 -7.36 -7.68
N HIS A 2 -1.78 -7.84 -7.27
CA HIS A 2 -3.06 -7.15 -7.43
C HIS A 2 -3.21 -5.99 -6.43
N THR A 3 -2.82 -6.19 -5.16
CA THR A 3 -2.78 -5.12 -4.14
C THR A 3 -1.81 -4.01 -4.52
N GLN A 4 -0.65 -4.37 -5.09
CA GLN A 4 0.34 -3.39 -5.53
C GLN A 4 -0.17 -2.57 -6.72
N VAL A 5 -0.81 -3.21 -7.70
CA VAL A 5 -1.46 -2.51 -8.83
C VAL A 5 -2.51 -1.53 -8.30
N ALA A 6 -3.38 -1.96 -7.37
CA ALA A 6 -4.36 -1.08 -6.74
C ALA A 6 -3.72 0.11 -5.99
N CYS A 7 -2.56 -0.09 -5.36
CA CYS A 7 -1.79 1.00 -4.74
C CYS A 7 -1.23 1.99 -5.76
N ILE A 8 -0.66 1.49 -6.86
CA ILE A 8 -0.07 2.31 -7.92
C ILE A 8 -1.16 3.11 -8.65
N CYS A 9 -2.31 2.50 -8.93
CA CYS A 9 -3.40 3.17 -9.65
C CYS A 9 -3.96 4.39 -8.89
N GLN A 10 -3.88 4.42 -7.55
CA GLN A 10 -4.27 5.60 -6.78
C GLN A 10 -3.38 6.83 -7.05
N LEU A 11 -2.18 6.66 -7.61
CA LEU A 11 -1.31 7.77 -8.03
C LEU A 11 -1.81 8.48 -9.29
N LEU A 12 -2.72 7.86 -10.05
CA LEU A 12 -3.26 8.43 -11.27
C LEU A 12 -4.26 9.55 -10.92
N PRO A 13 -4.31 10.64 -11.70
CA PRO A 13 -5.33 11.68 -11.52
C PRO A 13 -6.76 11.13 -11.68
N THR A 14 -6.93 10.14 -12.55
CA THR A 14 -8.20 9.48 -12.87
C THR A 14 -8.01 7.95 -12.85
N PRO A 15 -8.11 7.30 -11.69
CA PRO A 15 -8.01 5.84 -11.60
C PRO A 15 -9.18 5.15 -12.29
N ASP A 16 -8.90 4.15 -13.11
CA ASP A 16 -9.94 3.26 -13.65
C ASP A 16 -10.32 2.20 -12.60
N TYR A 17 -11.32 2.53 -11.80
CA TYR A 17 -11.81 1.65 -10.75
C TYR A 17 -12.35 0.32 -11.27
N ASN A 18 -12.89 0.25 -12.50
CA ASN A 18 -13.38 -1.01 -13.04
C ASN A 18 -12.26 -2.02 -13.21
N ILE A 19 -11.12 -1.56 -13.74
CA ILE A 19 -9.93 -2.41 -13.90
C ILE A 19 -9.36 -2.76 -12.53
N ILE A 20 -9.26 -1.81 -11.61
CA ILE A 20 -8.69 -2.04 -10.27
C ILE A 20 -9.51 -3.08 -9.50
N PHE A 21 -10.84 -2.94 -9.47
CA PHE A 21 -11.71 -3.88 -8.78
C PHE A 21 -11.67 -5.27 -9.40
N LYS A 22 -11.68 -5.35 -10.74
CA LYS A 22 -11.51 -6.63 -11.43
C LYS A 22 -10.20 -7.31 -11.05
N THR A 23 -9.12 -6.54 -11.02
CA THR A 23 -7.78 -7.03 -10.66
C THR A 23 -7.75 -7.55 -9.22
N LEU A 24 -8.38 -6.86 -8.27
CA LEU A 24 -8.46 -7.29 -6.86
C LEU A 24 -9.31 -8.56 -6.67
N GLN A 25 -10.28 -8.81 -7.56
CA GLN A 25 -11.17 -9.97 -7.49
C GLN A 25 -10.58 -11.25 -8.12
N GLU A 26 -9.53 -11.14 -8.94
CA GLU A 26 -8.91 -12.29 -9.60
C GLU A 26 -8.42 -13.34 -8.59
N ASN A 27 -8.76 -14.61 -8.85
CA ASN A 27 -8.59 -15.74 -7.91
C ASN A 27 -7.13 -16.05 -7.55
N TYR A 28 -6.17 -15.64 -8.40
CA TYR A 28 -4.74 -15.85 -8.19
C TYR A 28 -4.10 -14.64 -7.51
N MET A 29 -4.61 -14.27 -6.35
CA MET A 29 -4.01 -13.19 -5.59
C MET A 29 -2.73 -13.69 -4.93
N ASN A 30 -1.64 -13.61 -5.69
CA ASN A 30 -0.30 -13.98 -5.25
C ASN A 30 0.33 -12.92 -4.32
N ASP A 31 -0.52 -12.19 -3.59
CA ASP A 31 -0.13 -11.02 -2.81
C ASP A 31 -0.04 -11.41 -1.34
N ASP A 32 1.02 -12.13 -1.00
CA ASP A 32 1.43 -12.31 0.39
C ASP A 32 2.15 -11.06 0.91
N ILE A 33 1.59 -9.88 0.61
CA ILE A 33 2.22 -8.59 0.85
C ILE A 33 1.24 -7.66 1.56
N ASP A 34 0.88 -8.07 2.78
CA ASP A 34 0.04 -7.31 3.70
C ASP A 34 0.60 -5.90 3.97
N ASP A 35 1.91 -5.70 3.76
CA ASP A 35 2.63 -4.43 3.85
C ASP A 35 2.07 -3.33 2.92
N TYR A 36 1.38 -3.70 1.83
CA TYR A 36 0.77 -2.73 0.92
C TYR A 36 -0.61 -2.24 1.39
N TYR A 37 -1.30 -2.91 2.32
CA TYR A 37 -2.61 -2.45 2.78
C TYR A 37 -2.52 -1.07 3.42
N GLU A 38 -1.43 -0.80 4.13
CA GLU A 38 -1.18 0.51 4.74
C GLU A 38 -0.96 1.61 3.72
N CYS A 39 -0.66 1.26 2.47
CA CYS A 39 -0.45 2.21 1.37
C CYS A 39 -1.76 2.62 0.69
N ILE A 40 -2.89 2.00 1.00
CA ILE A 40 -4.19 2.34 0.40
C ILE A 40 -4.80 3.51 1.17
N TRP A 41 -5.20 4.57 0.44
CA TRP A 41 -5.90 5.73 0.98
C TRP A 41 -7.33 5.89 0.47
N ASP A 42 -7.70 5.11 -0.54
CA ASP A 42 -9.06 5.06 -1.05
C ASP A 42 -9.92 4.07 -0.24
N LEU A 43 -11.00 4.57 0.36
CA LEU A 43 -11.93 3.77 1.15
C LEU A 43 -12.63 2.70 0.32
N ALA A 44 -13.02 2.99 -0.92
CA ALA A 44 -13.71 2.02 -1.78
C ALA A 44 -12.80 0.85 -2.14
N LEU A 45 -11.50 1.11 -2.34
CA LEU A 45 -10.50 0.07 -2.54
C LEU A 45 -10.29 -0.78 -1.28
N LEU A 46 -10.23 -0.14 -0.10
CA LEU A 46 -10.13 -0.85 1.17
C LEU A 46 -11.36 -1.73 1.45
N GLU A 47 -12.56 -1.24 1.18
CA GLU A 47 -13.80 -2.01 1.33
C GLU A 47 -13.83 -3.22 0.39
N SER A 48 -13.46 -3.01 -0.88
CA SER A 48 -13.37 -4.10 -1.86
C SER A 48 -12.35 -5.16 -1.44
N LEU A 49 -11.19 -4.74 -0.94
CA LEU A 49 -10.17 -5.62 -0.39
C LEU A 49 -10.69 -6.42 0.82
N ILE A 50 -11.36 -5.76 1.77
CA ILE A 50 -11.95 -6.41 2.96
C ILE A 50 -12.97 -7.46 2.55
N ASN A 51 -13.84 -7.13 1.59
CA ASN A 51 -14.84 -8.06 1.05
C ASN A 51 -14.18 -9.27 0.40
N ASN A 52 -13.16 -9.05 -0.42
CA ASN A 52 -12.42 -10.13 -1.06
C ASN A 52 -11.72 -11.06 -0.04
N LEU A 53 -11.04 -10.50 0.95
CA LEU A 53 -10.40 -11.26 2.03
C LEU A 53 -11.43 -12.06 2.84
N SER A 54 -12.61 -11.49 3.09
CA SER A 54 -13.70 -12.18 3.78
C SER A 54 -14.25 -13.37 2.98
N LEU A 55 -14.46 -13.20 1.67
CA LEU A 55 -14.94 -14.28 0.79
C LEU A 55 -13.95 -15.45 0.71
N ARG A 56 -12.65 -15.18 0.89
CA ARG A 56 -11.58 -16.18 0.85
C ARG A 56 -11.21 -16.77 2.21
N GLY A 57 -11.82 -16.29 3.30
CA GLY A 57 -11.56 -16.78 4.66
C GLY A 57 -10.24 -16.29 5.27
N TYR A 58 -9.60 -15.25 4.74
CA TYR A 58 -8.37 -14.66 5.29
C TYR A 58 -8.66 -13.69 6.45
N GLU A 59 -9.13 -14.22 7.58
CA GLU A 59 -9.61 -13.42 8.71
C GLU A 59 -8.54 -12.55 9.39
N ASP A 60 -7.28 -12.99 9.43
CA ASP A 60 -6.17 -12.18 9.98
C ASP A 60 -5.87 -10.95 9.10
N LYS A 61 -5.76 -11.17 7.78
CA LYS A 61 -5.53 -10.10 6.80
C LYS A 61 -6.69 -9.12 6.75
N LYS A 62 -7.92 -9.64 6.82
CA LYS A 62 -9.14 -8.83 6.94
C LYS A 62 -9.12 -7.95 8.18
N ARG A 63 -8.75 -8.50 9.35
CA ARG A 63 -8.62 -7.71 10.60
C ARG A 63 -7.61 -6.57 10.45
N LEU A 64 -6.49 -6.83 9.76
CA LEU A 64 -5.51 -5.78 9.45
C LEU A 64 -6.09 -4.69 8.55
N ALA A 65 -6.75 -5.06 7.45
CA ALA A 65 -7.38 -4.10 6.54
C ALA A 65 -8.48 -3.27 7.22
N ILE A 66 -9.30 -3.88 8.08
CA ILE A 66 -10.31 -3.18 8.88
C ILE A 66 -9.66 -2.17 9.83
N ARG A 67 -8.54 -2.53 10.47
CA ARG A 67 -7.81 -1.62 11.36
C ARG A 67 -7.34 -0.38 10.61
N ILE A 68 -6.84 -0.56 9.40
CA ILE A 68 -6.40 0.54 8.53
C ILE A 68 -7.59 1.41 8.14
N CYS A 69 -8.69 0.82 7.67
CA CYS A 69 -9.91 1.55 7.30
C CYS A 69 -10.45 2.43 8.46
N LYS A 70 -10.31 1.97 9.71
CA LYS A 70 -10.73 2.72 10.91
C LYS A 70 -9.78 3.84 11.35
N GLN A 71 -8.66 4.08 10.65
CA GLN A 71 -7.78 5.20 10.95
C GLN A 71 -8.50 6.53 10.75
N LYS A 72 -8.37 7.46 11.72
CA LYS A 72 -9.02 8.78 11.68
C LYS A 72 -8.65 9.58 10.44
N ASP A 73 -7.45 9.36 9.90
CA ASP A 73 -6.92 10.07 8.74
C ASP A 73 -7.66 9.71 7.44
N LEU A 74 -8.34 8.56 7.39
CA LEU A 74 -9.14 8.09 6.25
C LEU A 74 -10.62 8.48 6.35
N ASN A 75 -11.01 9.27 7.34
CA ASN A 75 -12.39 9.71 7.48
C ASN A 75 -12.79 10.64 6.32
N GLY A 76 -13.87 10.29 5.61
CA GLY A 76 -14.43 11.10 4.52
C GLY A 76 -14.89 12.50 4.92
N ASN A 77 -15.08 12.75 6.22
CA ASN A 77 -15.43 14.06 6.77
C ASN A 77 -14.21 14.95 7.05
N ASN A 78 -12.99 14.47 6.82
CA ASN A 78 -11.77 15.26 7.00
C ASN A 78 -11.71 16.41 5.97
N SER A 79 -11.08 17.51 6.37
CA SER A 79 -10.81 18.60 5.43
C SER A 79 -9.87 18.15 4.30
N ASP A 80 -9.94 18.84 3.16
CA ASP A 80 -9.06 18.55 2.02
C ASP A 80 -7.58 18.63 2.39
N GLU A 81 -7.21 19.52 3.31
CA GLU A 81 -5.83 19.62 3.81
C GLU A 81 -5.37 18.34 4.52
N ILE A 82 -6.20 17.82 5.43
CA ILE A 82 -5.93 16.57 6.15
C ILE A 82 -5.85 15.40 5.17
N ARG A 83 -6.79 15.36 4.21
CA ARG A 83 -6.82 14.33 3.15
C ARG A 83 -5.56 14.38 2.28
N LEU A 84 -5.15 15.56 1.81
CA LEU A 84 -3.94 15.73 1.00
C LEU A 84 -2.67 15.37 1.79
N ARG A 85 -2.58 15.74 3.07
CA ARG A 85 -1.48 15.35 3.94
C ARG A 85 -1.39 13.84 4.09
N MET A 86 -2.51 13.19 4.36
CA MET A 86 -2.60 11.73 4.48
C MET A 86 -2.19 11.05 3.17
N ILE A 87 -2.68 11.51 2.02
CA ILE A 87 -2.26 10.99 0.70
C ILE A 87 -0.75 11.12 0.52
N ARG A 88 -0.13 12.26 0.87
CA ARG A 88 1.33 12.43 0.78
C ARG A 88 2.09 11.39 1.62
N VAL A 89 1.62 11.13 2.85
CA VAL A 89 2.22 10.13 3.75
C VAL A 89 2.09 8.72 3.15
N LYS A 90 0.89 8.36 2.68
CA LYS A 90 0.62 7.04 2.10
C LYS A 90 1.39 6.82 0.79
N ARG A 91 1.51 7.85 -0.06
CA ARG A 91 2.37 7.85 -1.25
C ARG A 91 3.84 7.60 -0.90
N ARG A 92 4.36 8.30 0.12
CA ARG A 92 5.74 8.11 0.57
C ARG A 92 5.97 6.69 1.07
N LEU A 93 5.00 6.11 1.79
CA LEU A 93 5.04 4.72 2.24
C LEU A 93 5.05 3.74 1.06
N LEU A 94 4.17 3.96 0.06
CA LEU A 94 4.13 3.16 -1.16
C LEU A 94 5.49 3.11 -1.86
N PHE A 95 6.13 4.26 -2.07
CA PHE A 95 7.45 4.30 -2.70
C PHE A 95 8.53 3.59 -1.88
N LYS A 96 8.48 3.69 -0.54
CA LYS A 96 9.38 2.94 0.34
C LYS A 96 9.20 1.43 0.17
N GLN A 97 7.95 0.96 0.12
CA GLN A 97 7.66 -0.47 -0.06
C GLN A 97 8.06 -0.97 -1.46
N LEU A 98 7.78 -0.20 -2.51
CA LEU A 98 8.24 -0.52 -3.86
C LEU A 98 9.77 -0.59 -3.93
N PHE A 99 10.47 0.38 -3.34
CA PHE A 99 11.93 0.37 -3.28
C PHE A 99 12.45 -0.87 -2.51
N ALA A 100 11.82 -1.19 -1.38
CA ALA A 100 12.21 -2.35 -0.59
C ALA A 100 11.97 -3.67 -1.33
N HIS A 101 10.86 -3.78 -2.06
CA HIS A 101 10.50 -4.98 -2.79
C HIS A 101 11.38 -5.21 -4.03
N TYR A 102 11.71 -4.16 -4.78
CA TYR A 102 12.39 -4.29 -6.08
C TYR A 102 13.86 -3.87 -6.10
N LEU A 103 14.31 -3.00 -5.20
CA LEU A 103 15.67 -2.42 -5.29
C LEU A 103 16.59 -2.92 -4.18
N LEU A 104 16.07 -3.19 -2.97
CA LEU A 104 16.89 -3.77 -1.90
C LEU A 104 17.45 -5.16 -2.22
N PRO A 105 16.69 -6.13 -2.78
CA PRO A 105 17.21 -7.46 -3.09
C PRO A 105 18.37 -7.40 -4.11
N HIS A 106 18.27 -6.49 -5.08
CA HIS A 106 19.31 -6.27 -6.08
C HIS A 106 20.51 -5.47 -5.53
N SER A 107 20.30 -4.52 -4.62
CA SER A 107 21.40 -3.78 -3.98
C SER A 107 22.27 -4.65 -3.06
N ARG A 108 21.71 -5.70 -2.46
CA ARG A 108 22.43 -6.66 -1.61
C ARG A 108 23.39 -7.56 -2.41
N LEU A 109 23.11 -7.77 -3.70
CA LEU A 109 24.02 -8.45 -4.62
C LEU A 109 25.20 -7.57 -5.06
N TYR A 110 25.07 -6.23 -4.99
CA TYR A 110 26.09 -5.28 -5.45
C TYR A 110 26.92 -4.61 -4.36
N ARG A 111 26.61 -4.77 -3.07
CA ARG A 111 27.37 -4.09 -1.99
C ARG A 111 27.74 -5.03 -0.84
N SER A 112 29.04 -5.36 -0.82
CA SER A 112 29.75 -5.96 0.31
C SER A 112 29.41 -5.26 1.64
N ARG A 113 29.35 -6.08 2.69
CA ARG A 113 28.72 -5.95 4.02
C ARG A 113 29.02 -4.71 4.90
N ALA A 114 29.69 -3.66 4.43
CA ALA A 114 30.17 -2.58 5.31
C ALA A 114 29.28 -1.31 5.37
N MET A 115 28.43 -1.03 4.38
CA MET A 115 27.77 0.29 4.25
C MET A 115 26.35 0.43 4.83
N MET A 116 25.74 -0.65 5.35
CA MET A 116 24.31 -0.60 5.69
C MET A 116 23.99 0.22 6.96
N LYS A 117 24.97 0.49 7.84
CA LYS A 117 24.75 1.35 9.01
C LYS A 117 24.69 2.85 8.69
N PHE A 118 25.19 3.29 7.53
CA PHE A 118 25.27 4.72 7.20
C PHE A 118 24.09 5.25 6.40
N HIS A 119 23.42 4.44 5.59
CA HIS A 119 22.38 4.94 4.68
C HIS A 119 20.95 4.88 5.21
N TYR A 120 20.65 4.07 6.23
CA TYR A 120 19.30 4.02 6.80
C TYR A 120 18.93 5.27 7.60
N GLN A 121 19.92 6.06 8.04
CA GLN A 121 19.71 7.34 8.75
C GLN A 121 19.63 8.56 7.83
N GLN A 122 19.94 8.45 6.54
CA GLN A 122 19.96 9.58 5.61
C GLN A 122 18.72 9.67 4.70
N ILE A 123 17.83 8.69 4.74
CA ILE A 123 16.54 8.72 4.00
C ILE A 123 15.41 9.17 4.96
N THR A 124 15.65 10.25 5.69
CA THR A 124 14.59 11.10 6.21
C THR A 124 14.33 12.16 5.14
N PHE A 125 13.27 11.95 4.36
CA PHE A 125 12.74 12.99 3.49
C PHE A 125 12.10 14.05 4.40
N ASP A 126 12.83 15.13 4.63
CA ASP A 126 12.25 16.42 5.03
C ASP A 126 11.16 16.83 4.02
#